data_AF-A0AAV7YA25-F1
#
_entry.id   AF-A0AAV7YA25-F1
#
_cell.length_a   1.000
_cell.length_b   1.000
_cell.length_c   1.000
_cell.angle_alpha   90.00
_cell.angle_beta   90.00
_cell.angle_gamma   90.00
#
_symmetry.space_group_name_H-M   'P 1'
#
loop_
_entity.id
_entity.type
_entity.pdbx_description
1 polymer ?
#
loop_
_entity_poly.entity_id
_entity_poly.type
_entity_poly.pdbx_seq_one_letter_code
_entity_poly.pdbx_strand_id
1 'polypeptide(L)'
;MYSINRIVSAFVLLFFIYTTVICEDACDVYTTQGCESCLSHYIDRSCGWCNNTNSCIKGTAQGPDTGACADSWNFGPDGSCSSSTPTPTATPTPTPTPTPIPTPDPSECTQSFGDCNLCVSHYQDRSCGWCKSDHTCYTGDKNSSKDGKCKDDEWVYGQDSVCVASDCKNYGDSCELCLTHYKDRSCGWCSQSGLSYNCFEGNAQGANNITCTGNWYYGPNAKCSGPAPTPTFTPTPTPTPTPTPNPFPTNECSVLYSGCLQCISHYMDRKCGWCDESDSCLSGDSDGPFSGRCHHENWKFGPATHCTLSPTPTPTPTPTHTPTQAPTSTPTITPTPSSKKLGAGAIAGITIGSISFVAIVVIIIVFVVKRRKRASYKPIMQRATDGEESLVDEYLIYEDSLTTGSGSETSEIN
;
A
#
# COMPACT_ATOMS: atom_id res chain seq x y z
N MET A 1 -29.54 8.34 49.03
CA MET A 1 -29.84 9.37 48.00
C MET A 1 -28.58 10.02 47.41
N TYR A 2 -27.53 10.31 48.19
CA TYR A 2 -26.30 10.95 47.71
C TYR A 2 -25.58 10.24 46.54
N SER A 3 -25.62 8.91 46.50
CA SER A 3 -24.94 8.13 45.44
C SER A 3 -25.65 8.17 44.08
N ILE A 4 -26.97 8.42 44.05
CA ILE A 4 -27.74 8.47 42.80
C ILE A 4 -27.49 9.79 42.08
N ASN A 5 -27.40 10.91 42.81
CA ASN A 5 -27.14 12.22 42.21
C ASN A 5 -25.76 12.32 41.54
N ARG A 6 -24.73 11.65 42.08
CA ARG A 6 -23.41 11.59 41.44
C ARG A 6 -23.42 10.81 40.12
N ILE A 7 -24.19 9.73 40.06
CA ILE A 7 -24.30 8.91 38.84
C ILE A 7 -25.03 9.71 37.76
N VAL A 8 -26.16 10.35 38.11
CA VAL A 8 -26.91 11.19 37.17
C VAL A 8 -26.05 12.35 36.65
N SER A 9 -25.28 13.02 37.52
CA SER A 9 -24.38 14.10 37.10
C SER A 9 -23.26 13.62 36.16
N ALA A 10 -22.71 12.44 36.39
CA ALA A 10 -21.68 11.87 35.52
C ALA A 10 -22.24 11.49 34.15
N PHE A 11 -23.47 10.97 34.09
CA PHE A 11 -24.15 10.67 32.83
C PHE A 11 -24.51 11.93 32.04
N VAL A 12 -24.94 13.00 32.71
CA VAL A 12 -25.19 14.29 32.05
C VAL A 12 -23.89 14.85 31.46
N LEU A 13 -22.79 14.80 32.22
CA LEU A 13 -21.48 15.24 31.71
C LEU A 13 -20.99 14.38 30.55
N LEU A 14 -21.11 13.05 30.62
CA LEU A 14 -20.75 12.16 29.53
C LEU A 14 -21.63 12.36 28.29
N PHE A 15 -22.92 12.65 28.46
CA PHE A 15 -23.81 12.97 27.34
C PHE A 15 -23.42 14.31 26.70
N PHE A 16 -23.13 15.33 27.50
CA PHE A 16 -22.64 16.62 26.99
C PHE A 16 -21.32 16.46 26.24
N ILE A 17 -20.35 15.72 26.79
CA ILE A 17 -19.06 15.43 26.13
C ILE A 17 -19.26 14.64 24.84
N TYR A 18 -20.15 13.64 24.85
CA TYR A 18 -20.45 12.84 23.65
C TYR A 18 -21.14 13.68 22.57
N THR A 19 -22.02 14.61 22.94
CA THR A 19 -22.64 15.53 21.96
C THR A 19 -21.67 16.57 21.42
N THR A 20 -20.66 17.00 22.18
CA THR A 20 -19.65 17.96 21.68
C THR A 20 -18.63 17.30 20.76
N VAL A 21 -18.27 16.03 20.99
CA VAL A 21 -17.23 15.31 20.22
C VAL A 21 -17.69 14.87 18.83
N ILE A 22 -19.00 14.83 18.55
CA ILE A 22 -19.51 14.39 17.22
C ILE A 22 -19.60 15.54 16.20
N CYS A 23 -19.37 16.79 16.60
CA CYS A 23 -19.53 17.94 15.71
C CYS A 23 -18.21 18.53 15.17
N GLU A 24 -17.05 17.95 15.47
CA GLU A 24 -15.79 18.71 15.36
C GLU A 24 -15.28 18.88 13.92
N ASP A 25 -15.56 17.98 12.97
CA ASP A 25 -15.05 18.12 11.59
C ASP A 25 -16.11 17.78 10.52
N ALA A 26 -17.12 18.64 10.40
CA ALA A 26 -18.30 18.33 9.60
C ALA A 26 -18.20 18.75 8.10
N CYS A 27 -17.04 19.25 7.65
CA CYS A 27 -16.84 19.64 6.25
C CYS A 27 -16.48 18.43 5.35
N ASP A 28 -15.79 17.41 5.87
CA ASP A 28 -15.35 16.25 5.10
C ASP A 28 -16.51 15.45 4.46
N VAL A 29 -17.69 15.50 5.06
CA VAL A 29 -18.91 14.87 4.54
C VAL A 29 -19.31 15.40 3.17
N TYR A 30 -18.92 16.64 2.84
CA TYR A 30 -19.22 17.26 1.55
C TYR A 30 -18.12 17.03 0.51
N THR A 31 -16.95 16.50 0.90
CA THR A 31 -15.85 16.19 -0.03
C THR A 31 -16.31 15.31 -1.19
N THR A 32 -17.09 14.27 -0.89
CA THR A 32 -17.61 13.34 -1.92
C THR A 32 -18.73 13.92 -2.78
N GLN A 33 -19.34 15.03 -2.35
CA GLN A 33 -20.43 15.71 -3.06
C GLN A 33 -19.92 16.83 -3.97
N GLY A 34 -18.60 17.08 -3.95
CA GLY A 34 -17.92 18.07 -4.80
C GLY A 34 -17.97 19.50 -4.26
N CYS A 35 -17.30 20.37 -5.00
CA CYS A 35 -17.06 21.77 -4.64
C CYS A 35 -18.35 22.58 -4.40
N GLU A 36 -19.35 22.48 -5.28
CA GLU A 36 -20.61 23.23 -5.16
C GLU A 36 -21.35 22.91 -3.85
N SER A 37 -21.40 21.63 -3.48
CA SER A 37 -22.03 21.18 -2.24
C SER A 37 -21.27 21.69 -1.02
N CYS A 38 -19.94 21.66 -1.07
CA CYS A 38 -19.08 22.21 -0.02
C CYS A 38 -19.31 23.72 0.17
N LEU A 39 -19.31 24.48 -0.93
CA LEU A 39 -19.49 25.93 -0.91
C LEU A 39 -20.89 26.34 -0.48
N SER A 40 -21.91 25.51 -0.65
CA SER A 40 -23.27 25.82 -0.15
C SER A 40 -23.35 25.91 1.39
N HIS A 41 -22.38 25.36 2.12
CA HIS A 41 -22.34 25.31 3.59
C HIS A 41 -21.34 26.29 4.23
N TYR A 42 -20.89 27.30 3.49
CA TYR A 42 -19.96 28.32 4.00
C TYR A 42 -20.50 29.13 5.19
N ILE A 43 -21.82 29.38 5.25
CA ILE A 43 -22.46 30.17 6.31
C ILE A 43 -22.60 29.35 7.60
N ASP A 44 -23.10 28.11 7.49
CA ASP A 44 -23.52 27.34 8.67
C ASP A 44 -22.35 26.61 9.35
N ARG A 45 -21.30 26.30 8.58
CA ARG A 45 -20.20 25.42 9.04
C ARG A 45 -18.81 25.97 8.77
N SER A 46 -18.73 27.13 8.10
CA SER A 46 -17.45 27.73 7.70
C SER A 46 -16.61 26.75 6.85
N CYS A 47 -17.26 26.05 5.91
CA CYS A 47 -16.56 25.17 4.99
C CYS A 47 -16.13 25.93 3.73
N GLY A 48 -14.98 25.53 3.18
CA GLY A 48 -14.51 25.94 1.86
C GLY A 48 -13.82 24.79 1.14
N TRP A 49 -13.65 24.94 -0.17
CA TRP A 49 -13.13 23.90 -1.04
C TRP A 49 -11.65 24.11 -1.35
N CYS A 50 -10.84 23.08 -1.15
CA CYS A 50 -9.47 23.04 -1.59
C CYS A 50 -9.35 22.35 -2.95
N ASN A 51 -8.94 23.10 -3.98
CA ASN A 51 -8.86 22.58 -5.34
C ASN A 51 -7.71 21.57 -5.54
N ASN A 52 -6.61 21.73 -4.80
CA ASN A 52 -5.43 20.86 -4.95
C ASN A 52 -5.65 19.46 -4.39
N THR A 53 -6.35 19.35 -3.26
CA THR A 53 -6.64 18.08 -2.59
C THR A 53 -8.00 17.52 -2.96
N ASN A 54 -8.82 18.27 -3.71
CA ASN A 54 -10.23 17.96 -3.97
C ASN A 54 -10.99 17.63 -2.68
N SER A 55 -10.79 18.42 -1.62
CA SER A 55 -11.43 18.20 -0.32
C SER A 55 -12.11 19.45 0.23
N CYS A 56 -13.20 19.22 0.95
CA CYS A 56 -13.95 20.25 1.66
C CYS A 56 -13.43 20.34 3.10
N ILE A 57 -12.77 21.45 3.42
CA ILE A 57 -12.16 21.65 4.74
C ILE A 57 -12.72 22.92 5.39
N LYS A 58 -12.48 23.08 6.70
CA LYS A 58 -12.92 24.26 7.44
C LYS A 58 -12.01 25.45 7.17
N GLY A 59 -12.59 26.64 7.09
CA GLY A 59 -11.85 27.88 6.93
C GLY A 59 -12.75 29.10 6.84
N THR A 60 -12.15 30.21 6.43
CA THR A 60 -12.80 31.51 6.28
C THR A 60 -12.51 32.09 4.91
N ALA A 61 -13.04 33.27 4.60
CA ALA A 61 -12.70 33.97 3.35
C ALA A 61 -11.19 34.28 3.23
N GLN A 62 -10.46 34.27 4.34
CA GLN A 62 -9.02 34.52 4.41
C GLN A 62 -8.17 33.28 4.08
N GLY A 63 -8.76 32.09 4.09
CA GLY A 63 -8.04 30.83 3.87
C GLY A 63 -8.56 29.67 4.72
N PRO A 64 -8.03 28.45 4.48
CA PRO A 64 -8.31 27.29 5.31
C PRO A 64 -7.70 27.44 6.71
N ASP A 65 -8.34 26.85 7.73
CA ASP A 65 -7.83 26.87 9.12
C ASP A 65 -6.49 26.11 9.24
N THR A 66 -6.30 25.11 8.37
CA THR A 66 -5.04 24.38 8.21
C THR A 66 -4.41 24.82 6.89
N GLY A 67 -3.15 25.31 6.92
CA GLY A 67 -2.49 25.97 5.78
C GLY A 67 -2.24 25.14 4.51
N ALA A 68 -2.88 23.98 4.34
CA ALA A 68 -2.67 23.04 3.23
C ALA A 68 -3.24 23.51 1.88
N CYS A 69 -3.89 24.68 1.79
CA CYS A 69 -4.55 25.12 0.55
C CYS A 69 -4.62 26.63 0.31
N ALA A 70 -3.67 27.42 0.81
CA ALA A 70 -3.73 28.88 0.70
C ALA A 70 -3.88 29.39 -0.76
N ASP A 71 -3.21 28.74 -1.71
CA ASP A 71 -3.13 29.22 -3.11
C ASP A 71 -4.29 28.73 -4.01
N SER A 72 -5.21 27.90 -3.50
CA SER A 72 -6.29 27.29 -4.28
C SER A 72 -7.55 27.09 -3.45
N TRP A 73 -7.84 28.11 -2.63
CA TRP A 73 -8.95 28.13 -1.69
C TRP A 73 -10.18 28.84 -2.28
N ASN A 74 -11.30 28.12 -2.34
CA ASN A 74 -12.59 28.68 -2.70
C ASN A 74 -13.47 28.73 -1.45
N PHE A 75 -14.01 29.91 -1.15
CA PHE A 75 -14.88 30.12 0.01
C PHE A 75 -16.00 31.09 -0.33
N GLY A 76 -17.20 30.81 0.18
CA GLY A 76 -18.35 31.68 0.00
C GLY A 76 -19.11 31.45 -1.32
N PRO A 77 -20.13 32.28 -1.58
CA PRO A 77 -20.99 32.16 -2.76
C PRO A 77 -20.28 32.60 -4.04
N ASP A 78 -19.20 33.38 -3.90
CA ASP A 78 -18.36 33.88 -4.99
C ASP A 78 -17.21 32.92 -5.33
N GLY A 79 -17.00 31.87 -4.50
CA GLY A 79 -16.00 30.84 -4.78
C GLY A 79 -16.40 30.11 -6.07
N SER A 80 -15.63 30.26 -7.14
CA SER A 80 -15.92 29.54 -8.37
C SER A 80 -15.33 28.14 -8.27
N CYS A 81 -16.18 27.13 -8.42
CA CYS A 81 -15.74 25.74 -8.62
C CYS A 81 -15.19 25.52 -10.03
N SER A 82 -14.51 26.53 -10.59
CA SER A 82 -13.81 26.46 -11.85
C SER A 82 -12.57 25.59 -11.70
N SER A 83 -12.79 24.31 -11.42
CA SER A 83 -11.88 23.30 -11.91
C SER A 83 -11.79 23.52 -13.42
N SER A 84 -10.58 23.48 -13.94
CA SER A 84 -10.37 23.21 -15.35
C SER A 84 -11.25 22.02 -15.69
N THR A 85 -12.41 22.30 -16.28
CA THR A 85 -13.31 21.26 -16.76
C THR A 85 -12.43 20.42 -17.67
N PRO A 86 -12.13 19.15 -17.34
CA PRO A 86 -11.39 18.31 -18.27
C PRO A 86 -12.16 18.41 -19.58
N THR A 87 -11.48 18.89 -20.62
CA THR A 87 -12.02 19.00 -21.98
C THR A 87 -12.92 17.80 -22.21
N PRO A 88 -14.20 17.99 -22.62
CA PRO A 88 -15.13 16.88 -22.76
C PRO A 88 -14.46 15.82 -23.62
N THR A 89 -14.04 14.74 -22.98
CA THR A 89 -13.61 13.55 -23.68
C THR A 89 -14.81 13.17 -24.50
N ALA A 90 -14.62 13.15 -25.83
CA ALA A 90 -15.68 12.87 -26.78
C ALA A 90 -16.56 11.75 -26.21
N THR A 91 -17.86 12.02 -26.10
CA THR A 91 -18.86 11.05 -25.67
C THR A 91 -18.52 9.74 -26.35
N PRO A 92 -18.11 8.68 -25.62
CA PRO A 92 -17.82 7.42 -26.26
C PRO A 92 -19.10 7.03 -26.98
N THR A 93 -18.99 6.88 -28.30
CA THR A 93 -19.90 6.09 -29.12
C THR A 93 -20.38 4.92 -28.26
N PRO A 94 -21.70 4.67 -28.13
CA PRO A 94 -22.23 3.66 -27.22
C PRO A 94 -21.38 2.41 -27.33
N THR A 95 -20.53 2.21 -26.32
CA THR A 95 -19.68 1.04 -26.27
C THR A 95 -20.68 -0.08 -26.11
N PRO A 96 -20.66 -1.10 -27.01
CA PRO A 96 -21.56 -2.23 -26.86
C PRO A 96 -21.49 -2.68 -25.42
N THR A 97 -22.66 -2.84 -24.78
CA THR A 97 -22.81 -3.37 -23.42
C THR A 97 -21.67 -4.32 -23.15
N PRO A 98 -20.80 -4.08 -22.14
CA PRO A 98 -19.64 -4.91 -21.94
C PRO A 98 -20.14 -6.35 -21.89
N THR A 99 -19.76 -7.11 -22.93
CA THR A 99 -19.72 -8.56 -22.82
C THR A 99 -19.00 -8.79 -21.51
N PRO A 100 -19.59 -9.53 -20.55
CA PRO A 100 -18.98 -9.73 -19.24
C PRO A 100 -17.49 -9.97 -19.46
N ILE A 101 -16.66 -9.09 -18.88
CA ILE A 101 -15.21 -9.26 -18.91
C ILE A 101 -15.02 -10.72 -18.50
N PRO A 102 -14.44 -11.57 -19.37
CA PRO A 102 -14.21 -12.95 -18.99
C PRO A 102 -13.45 -12.88 -17.68
N THR A 103 -14.00 -13.49 -16.64
CA THR A 103 -13.34 -13.62 -15.35
C THR A 103 -11.89 -13.97 -15.67
N PRO A 104 -10.89 -13.12 -15.30
CA PRO A 104 -9.51 -13.37 -15.66
C PRO A 104 -9.20 -14.82 -15.32
N ASP A 105 -8.70 -15.55 -16.32
CA ASP A 105 -8.52 -16.98 -16.21
C ASP A 105 -7.68 -17.25 -14.96
N PRO A 106 -8.16 -18.09 -14.01
CA PRO A 106 -7.38 -18.50 -12.85
C PRO A 106 -5.97 -19.03 -13.18
N SER A 107 -5.65 -19.28 -14.46
CA SER A 107 -4.29 -19.60 -14.90
C SER A 107 -3.23 -18.49 -14.71
N GLU A 108 -3.62 -17.23 -14.46
CA GLU A 108 -2.69 -16.09 -14.41
C GLU A 108 -1.75 -16.01 -13.19
N CYS A 109 -1.98 -16.74 -12.09
CA CYS A 109 -1.01 -16.71 -10.97
C CYS A 109 0.39 -17.20 -11.41
N THR A 110 0.45 -18.07 -12.42
CA THR A 110 1.66 -18.82 -12.81
C THR A 110 2.72 -18.00 -13.56
N GLN A 111 2.39 -16.81 -14.08
CA GLN A 111 3.25 -16.15 -15.09
C GLN A 111 3.92 -14.84 -14.68
N SER A 112 3.57 -14.22 -13.55
CA SER A 112 3.93 -12.80 -13.36
C SER A 112 4.66 -12.45 -12.07
N PHE A 113 4.62 -13.30 -11.05
CA PHE A 113 5.09 -12.92 -9.72
C PHE A 113 6.38 -13.66 -9.40
N GLY A 114 7.53 -13.10 -9.78
CA GLY A 114 8.86 -13.64 -9.44
C GLY A 114 9.23 -13.50 -7.95
N ASP A 115 8.28 -13.11 -7.10
CA ASP A 115 8.46 -12.88 -5.67
C ASP A 115 7.25 -13.41 -4.87
N CYS A 116 7.54 -14.02 -3.73
CA CYS A 116 6.52 -14.58 -2.84
C CYS A 116 5.55 -13.52 -2.31
N ASN A 117 6.04 -12.34 -1.88
CA ASN A 117 5.17 -11.31 -1.31
C ASN A 117 4.22 -10.76 -2.37
N LEU A 118 4.73 -10.57 -3.59
CA LEU A 118 3.91 -10.13 -4.71
C LEU A 118 2.85 -11.19 -5.06
N CYS A 119 3.22 -12.47 -5.11
CA CYS A 119 2.27 -13.57 -5.32
C CYS A 119 1.16 -13.60 -4.26
N VAL A 120 1.53 -13.60 -2.97
CA VAL A 120 0.54 -13.69 -1.87
C VAL A 120 -0.23 -12.40 -1.66
N SER A 121 0.21 -11.26 -2.21
CA SER A 121 -0.58 -10.01 -2.21
C SER A 121 -1.90 -10.15 -2.98
N HIS A 122 -1.97 -11.09 -3.94
CA HIS A 122 -3.13 -11.36 -4.77
C HIS A 122 -4.03 -12.50 -4.26
N TYR A 123 -3.94 -12.83 -2.96
CA TYR A 123 -4.74 -13.91 -2.37
C TYR A 123 -6.24 -13.61 -2.33
N GLN A 124 -6.65 -12.34 -2.25
CA GLN A 124 -8.07 -11.96 -2.15
C GLN A 124 -8.77 -11.87 -3.50
N ASP A 125 -8.09 -11.34 -4.52
CA ASP A 125 -8.64 -11.07 -5.85
C ASP A 125 -8.45 -12.26 -6.80
N ARG A 126 -7.37 -13.03 -6.67
CA ARG A 126 -7.01 -14.11 -7.61
C ARG A 126 -6.85 -15.48 -6.97
N SER A 127 -6.95 -15.56 -5.64
CA SER A 127 -6.67 -16.80 -4.88
C SER A 127 -5.28 -17.36 -5.19
N CYS A 128 -4.29 -16.47 -5.33
CA CYS A 128 -2.90 -16.87 -5.52
C CYS A 128 -2.26 -17.26 -4.18
N GLY A 129 -1.39 -18.27 -4.23
CA GLY A 129 -0.48 -18.61 -3.15
C GLY A 129 0.85 -19.11 -3.70
N TRP A 130 1.87 -19.09 -2.84
CA TRP A 130 3.25 -19.34 -3.22
C TRP A 130 3.70 -20.73 -2.77
N CYS A 131 4.39 -21.46 -3.65
CA CYS A 131 5.02 -22.71 -3.30
C CYS A 131 6.51 -22.53 -2.99
N LYS A 132 6.93 -22.96 -1.80
CA LYS A 132 8.33 -22.82 -1.35
C LYS A 132 9.32 -23.70 -2.13
N SER A 133 8.92 -24.86 -2.62
CA SER A 133 9.85 -25.85 -3.19
C SER A 133 10.27 -25.56 -4.63
N ASP A 134 9.40 -24.95 -5.43
CA ASP A 134 9.66 -24.65 -6.84
C ASP A 134 9.62 -23.15 -7.17
N HIS A 135 9.46 -22.31 -6.13
CA HIS A 135 9.41 -20.86 -6.24
C HIS A 135 8.40 -20.37 -7.27
N THR A 136 7.28 -21.08 -7.41
CA THR A 136 6.23 -20.76 -8.37
C THR A 136 4.94 -20.35 -7.66
N CYS A 137 4.27 -19.36 -8.23
CA CYS A 137 2.97 -18.90 -7.77
C CYS A 137 1.87 -19.73 -8.42
N TYR A 138 1.02 -20.36 -7.60
CA TYR A 138 -0.11 -21.17 -8.08
C TYR A 138 -1.43 -20.55 -7.63
N THR A 139 -2.53 -20.96 -8.26
CA THR A 139 -3.85 -20.75 -7.65
C THR A 139 -4.07 -21.79 -6.57
N GLY A 140 -4.75 -21.41 -5.50
CA GLY A 140 -5.10 -22.30 -4.40
C GLY A 140 -6.01 -21.62 -3.39
N ASP A 141 -6.21 -22.27 -2.26
CA ASP A 141 -6.90 -21.66 -1.12
C ASP A 141 -5.97 -21.67 0.10
N LYS A 142 -6.50 -21.35 1.29
CA LYS A 142 -5.69 -21.31 2.51
C LYS A 142 -5.04 -22.65 2.91
N ASN A 143 -5.47 -23.77 2.32
CA ASN A 143 -5.01 -25.11 2.71
C ASN A 143 -3.98 -25.67 1.71
N SER A 144 -4.17 -25.49 0.40
CA SER A 144 -3.28 -26.07 -0.61
C SER A 144 -3.39 -25.41 -1.99
N SER A 145 -2.43 -25.74 -2.88
CA SER A 145 -2.52 -25.36 -4.29
C SER A 145 -3.61 -26.15 -5.00
N LYS A 146 -4.36 -25.50 -5.90
CA LYS A 146 -5.50 -26.08 -6.62
C LYS A 146 -5.10 -27.25 -7.53
N ASP A 147 -3.88 -27.21 -8.06
CA ASP A 147 -3.33 -28.25 -8.92
C ASP A 147 -2.61 -29.37 -8.14
N GLY A 148 -2.51 -29.25 -6.82
CA GLY A 148 -1.82 -30.21 -5.95
C GLY A 148 -0.31 -30.33 -6.21
N LYS A 149 0.29 -29.39 -6.94
CA LYS A 149 1.73 -29.39 -7.19
C LYS A 149 2.55 -28.95 -5.98
N CYS A 150 1.98 -28.07 -5.16
CA CYS A 150 2.59 -27.69 -3.90
C CYS A 150 2.07 -28.54 -2.75
N LYS A 151 2.97 -29.04 -1.90
CA LYS A 151 2.58 -29.75 -0.68
C LYS A 151 2.05 -28.77 0.37
N ASP A 152 1.14 -29.24 1.21
CA ASP A 152 0.45 -28.43 2.22
C ASP A 152 1.42 -27.73 3.21
N ASP A 153 2.59 -28.32 3.49
CA ASP A 153 3.63 -27.75 4.38
C ASP A 153 4.52 -26.68 3.70
N GLU A 154 4.51 -26.65 2.38
CA GLU A 154 5.29 -25.74 1.54
C GLU A 154 4.43 -24.60 0.96
N TRP A 155 3.12 -24.61 1.23
CA TRP A 155 2.16 -23.65 0.72
C TRP A 155 2.06 -22.40 1.59
N VAL A 156 2.13 -21.23 0.96
CA VAL A 156 2.03 -19.91 1.62
C VAL A 156 0.85 -19.16 1.02
N TYR A 157 -0.15 -18.82 1.84
CA TYR A 157 -1.39 -18.18 1.38
C TYR A 157 -1.88 -17.11 2.36
N GLY A 158 -2.12 -15.89 1.87
CA GLY A 158 -2.67 -14.80 2.68
C GLY A 158 -1.64 -13.83 3.26
N GLN A 159 -2.14 -12.68 3.74
CA GLN A 159 -1.33 -11.54 4.19
C GLN A 159 -0.50 -11.79 5.46
N ASP A 160 -0.96 -12.72 6.31
CA ASP A 160 -0.26 -13.11 7.55
C ASP A 160 0.73 -14.25 7.34
N SER A 161 0.74 -14.85 6.14
CA SER A 161 1.66 -15.93 5.82
C SER A 161 3.02 -15.33 5.52
N VAL A 162 3.92 -15.47 6.48
CA VAL A 162 5.30 -15.00 6.32
C VAL A 162 5.90 -15.77 5.14
N CYS A 163 6.16 -15.05 4.06
CA CYS A 163 7.02 -15.49 2.96
C CYS A 163 8.45 -15.63 3.50
N VAL A 164 8.70 -16.63 4.34
CA VAL A 164 10.03 -17.07 4.75
C VAL A 164 10.61 -17.81 3.54
N ALA A 165 10.95 -17.07 2.49
CA ALA A 165 11.80 -17.62 1.45
C ALA A 165 13.20 -17.66 2.05
N SER A 166 13.69 -18.87 2.24
CA SER A 166 15.05 -19.21 2.69
C SER A 166 16.13 -18.89 1.64
N ASP A 167 15.91 -17.88 0.81
CA ASP A 167 16.76 -17.63 -0.35
C ASP A 167 17.13 -16.16 -0.41
N CYS A 168 18.10 -15.82 0.43
CA CYS A 168 18.91 -14.62 0.30
C CYS A 168 19.44 -14.41 -1.14
N LYS A 169 19.48 -15.49 -1.94
CA LYS A 169 19.82 -15.52 -3.36
C LYS A 169 18.97 -14.59 -4.24
N ASN A 170 17.71 -14.34 -3.86
CA ASN A 170 16.79 -13.50 -4.64
C ASN A 170 17.06 -11.99 -4.50
N TYR A 171 17.87 -11.58 -3.53
CA TYR A 171 18.28 -10.18 -3.36
C TYR A 171 19.40 -9.76 -4.33
N GLY A 172 19.75 -10.63 -5.27
CA GLY A 172 20.61 -10.35 -6.41
C GLY A 172 22.06 -10.09 -6.03
N ASP A 173 22.77 -9.40 -6.93
CA ASP A 173 24.20 -9.08 -6.81
C ASP A 173 24.45 -7.72 -6.14
N SER A 174 23.51 -7.22 -5.35
CA SER A 174 23.68 -6.00 -4.58
C SER A 174 23.90 -6.30 -3.10
N CYS A 175 25.08 -5.94 -2.61
CA CYS A 175 25.42 -6.05 -1.20
C CYS A 175 24.48 -5.24 -0.29
N GLU A 176 24.13 -4.02 -0.70
CA GLU A 176 23.25 -3.16 0.10
C GLU A 176 21.84 -3.75 0.22
N LEU A 177 21.31 -4.31 -0.87
CA LEU A 177 19.99 -4.96 -0.87
C LEU A 177 20.01 -6.28 -0.10
N CYS A 178 21.09 -7.05 -0.17
CA CYS A 178 21.25 -8.26 0.63
C CYS A 178 21.22 -7.94 2.14
N LEU A 179 21.89 -6.87 2.54
CA LEU A 179 22.02 -6.47 3.93
C LEU A 179 20.75 -5.86 4.51
N THR A 180 19.78 -5.39 3.71
CA THR A 180 18.48 -4.96 4.28
C THR A 180 17.70 -6.12 4.90
N HIS A 181 18.03 -7.37 4.55
CA HIS A 181 17.33 -8.58 4.98
C HIS A 181 18.06 -9.41 6.06
N TYR A 182 19.02 -8.81 6.78
CA TYR A 182 19.76 -9.52 7.83
C TYR A 182 18.88 -9.93 9.02
N LYS A 183 17.82 -9.16 9.32
CA LYS A 183 17.03 -9.29 10.56
C LYS A 183 15.84 -10.23 10.41
N ASP A 184 15.20 -10.21 9.26
CA ASP A 184 14.01 -11.01 8.92
C ASP A 184 14.39 -12.37 8.34
N ARG A 185 15.53 -12.48 7.64
CA ARG A 185 15.89 -13.71 6.89
C ARG A 185 17.31 -14.20 7.14
N SER A 186 18.04 -13.58 8.06
CA SER A 186 19.43 -13.94 8.34
C SER A 186 20.29 -13.92 7.07
N CYS A 187 20.10 -12.93 6.21
CA CYS A 187 20.93 -12.77 5.01
C CYS A 187 22.25 -12.05 5.32
N GLY A 188 23.32 -12.53 4.69
CA GLY A 188 24.61 -11.89 4.66
C GLY A 188 25.25 -11.96 3.27
N TRP A 189 26.14 -11.02 3.03
CA TRP A 189 26.80 -10.85 1.74
C TRP A 189 28.23 -11.38 1.78
N CYS A 190 28.61 -12.12 0.75
CA CYS A 190 29.96 -12.62 0.54
C CYS A 190 30.61 -11.87 -0.63
N SER A 191 31.72 -11.16 -0.41
CA SER A 191 32.34 -10.37 -1.50
C SER A 191 32.90 -11.21 -2.65
N GLN A 192 33.17 -12.50 -2.41
CA GLN A 192 33.63 -13.46 -3.40
C GLN A 192 33.08 -14.83 -3.03
N SER A 193 32.09 -15.31 -3.77
CA SER A 193 31.51 -16.64 -3.57
C SER A 193 31.98 -17.67 -4.60
N GLY A 194 32.57 -17.21 -5.72
CA GLY A 194 32.83 -18.06 -6.89
C GLY A 194 31.57 -18.57 -7.59
N LEU A 195 30.38 -18.07 -7.19
CA LEU A 195 29.07 -18.42 -7.74
C LEU A 195 28.42 -17.22 -8.44
N SER A 196 27.29 -17.46 -9.09
CA SER A 196 26.51 -16.43 -9.79
C SER A 196 25.79 -15.42 -8.88
N TYR A 197 25.82 -15.61 -7.55
CA TYR A 197 25.22 -14.71 -6.57
C TYR A 197 26.10 -14.63 -5.32
N ASN A 198 26.01 -13.51 -4.62
CA ASN A 198 26.86 -13.19 -3.47
C ASN A 198 26.08 -13.05 -2.16
N CYS A 199 24.75 -13.15 -2.18
CA CYS A 199 23.90 -13.07 -1.00
C CYS A 199 23.46 -14.47 -0.53
N PHE A 200 23.75 -14.81 0.73
CA PHE A 200 23.52 -16.14 1.29
C PHE A 200 22.88 -16.05 2.67
N GLU A 201 22.23 -17.14 3.10
CA GLU A 201 21.83 -17.28 4.49
C GLU A 201 23.05 -17.49 5.38
N GLY A 202 23.06 -16.81 6.52
CA GLY A 202 24.12 -16.94 7.49
C GLY A 202 23.84 -16.12 8.74
N ASN A 203 24.84 -16.02 9.59
CA ASN A 203 24.78 -15.20 10.78
C ASN A 203 26.09 -14.43 10.95
N ALA A 204 26.31 -13.81 12.10
CA ALA A 204 27.54 -13.05 12.36
C ALA A 204 28.83 -13.91 12.25
N GLN A 205 28.72 -15.25 12.32
CA GLN A 205 29.83 -16.19 12.22
C GLN A 205 30.16 -16.61 10.78
N GLY A 206 29.26 -16.37 9.81
CA GLY A 206 29.45 -16.80 8.43
C GLY A 206 28.17 -17.32 7.77
N ALA A 207 28.30 -17.78 6.53
CA ALA A 207 27.21 -18.40 5.77
C ALA A 207 26.95 -19.84 6.26
N ASN A 208 25.68 -20.25 6.31
CA ASN A 208 25.27 -21.52 6.93
C ASN A 208 25.59 -22.76 6.09
N ASN A 209 25.72 -22.64 4.76
CA ASN A 209 25.86 -23.79 3.84
C ASN A 209 26.77 -23.51 2.64
N ILE A 210 27.63 -22.51 2.74
CA ILE A 210 28.64 -22.21 1.72
C ILE A 210 29.88 -21.63 2.40
N THR A 211 31.05 -21.97 1.87
CA THR A 211 32.29 -21.30 2.24
C THR A 211 32.40 -19.99 1.48
N CYS A 212 32.23 -18.87 2.18
CA CYS A 212 32.56 -17.56 1.62
C CYS A 212 34.08 -17.44 1.49
N THR A 213 34.60 -17.34 0.27
CA THR A 213 36.06 -17.19 0.04
C THR A 213 36.52 -15.74 0.18
N GLY A 214 35.58 -14.78 0.17
CA GLY A 214 35.81 -13.36 0.44
C GLY A 214 35.44 -12.92 1.87
N ASN A 215 35.25 -11.61 2.02
CA ASN A 215 34.74 -11.02 3.26
C ASN A 215 33.25 -11.30 3.39
N TRP A 216 32.84 -11.73 4.59
CA TRP A 216 31.45 -11.91 4.97
C TRP A 216 30.92 -10.66 5.69
N TYR A 217 29.80 -10.13 5.20
CA TYR A 217 29.14 -8.94 5.72
C TYR A 217 27.77 -9.35 6.25
N TYR A 218 27.50 -9.06 7.52
CA TYR A 218 26.25 -9.42 8.17
C TYR A 218 25.87 -8.40 9.25
N GLY A 219 24.60 -8.03 9.32
CA GLY A 219 24.06 -7.12 10.34
C GLY A 219 23.90 -5.66 9.88
N PRO A 220 23.30 -4.81 10.74
CA PRO A 220 22.89 -3.45 10.39
C PRO A 220 24.06 -2.48 10.20
N ASN A 221 25.23 -2.83 10.70
CA ASN A 221 26.44 -2.00 10.66
C ASN A 221 27.42 -2.46 9.58
N ALA A 222 27.12 -3.56 8.88
CA ALA A 222 27.96 -4.01 7.79
C ALA A 222 27.85 -3.03 6.63
N LYS A 223 28.99 -2.57 6.12
CA LYS A 223 29.06 -1.67 4.96
C LYS A 223 29.74 -2.39 3.82
N CYS A 224 29.15 -2.30 2.63
CA CYS A 224 29.64 -2.95 1.42
C CYS A 224 30.95 -2.33 0.87
N SER A 225 31.42 -1.24 1.47
CA SER A 225 32.68 -0.58 1.17
C SER A 225 33.85 -1.26 1.92
N GLY A 226 34.21 -2.47 1.51
CA GLY A 226 35.55 -2.99 1.84
C GLY A 226 36.64 -2.09 1.24
N PRO A 227 37.85 -2.00 1.82
CA PRO A 227 38.95 -1.28 1.20
C PRO A 227 39.17 -1.85 -0.20
N ALA A 228 39.05 -0.99 -1.21
CA ALA A 228 39.35 -1.36 -2.58
C ALA A 228 40.74 -2.02 -2.60
N PRO A 229 40.92 -3.20 -3.23
CA PRO A 229 42.23 -3.85 -3.27
C PRO A 229 43.24 -2.85 -3.81
N THR A 230 44.26 -2.56 -3.01
CA THR A 230 45.32 -1.62 -3.38
C THR A 230 45.98 -2.19 -4.65
N PRO A 231 45.91 -1.48 -5.79
CA PRO A 231 46.50 -2.00 -7.02
C PRO A 231 48.01 -2.06 -6.85
N THR A 232 48.56 -3.27 -6.82
CA THR A 232 49.99 -3.51 -6.91
C THR A 232 50.48 -2.98 -8.26
N PHE A 233 51.30 -1.94 -8.26
CA PHE A 233 51.89 -1.35 -9.46
C PHE A 233 52.84 -2.35 -10.13
N THR A 234 52.35 -3.02 -11.18
CA THR A 234 53.20 -3.70 -12.18
C THR A 234 53.57 -2.68 -13.27
N PRO A 235 54.85 -2.57 -13.68
CA PRO A 235 55.30 -1.53 -14.61
C PRO A 235 54.59 -1.61 -15.96
N THR A 236 54.11 -0.45 -16.38
CA THR A 236 53.26 -0.15 -17.53
C THR A 236 53.84 -0.58 -18.88
N PRO A 237 53.18 -1.48 -19.62
CA PRO A 237 53.19 -1.44 -21.08
C PRO A 237 52.12 -0.47 -21.59
N THR A 238 52.53 0.29 -22.61
CA THR A 238 51.84 1.25 -23.48
C THR A 238 50.30 1.12 -23.56
N PRO A 239 49.54 2.24 -23.50
CA PRO A 239 48.08 2.22 -23.39
C PRO A 239 47.40 1.59 -24.61
N THR A 240 46.73 0.47 -24.36
CA THR A 240 45.67 -0.06 -25.22
C THR A 240 44.37 0.71 -24.88
N PRO A 241 43.61 1.19 -25.87
CA PRO A 241 42.42 2.02 -25.64
C PRO A 241 41.41 1.31 -24.74
N THR A 242 40.96 2.05 -23.72
CA THR A 242 39.91 1.67 -22.77
C THR A 242 38.64 1.25 -23.53
N PRO A 243 38.08 0.04 -23.29
CA PRO A 243 36.75 -0.28 -23.79
C PRO A 243 35.74 0.59 -23.04
N THR A 244 35.08 1.45 -23.80
CA THR A 244 33.92 2.25 -23.40
C THR A 244 32.87 1.33 -22.77
N PRO A 245 32.24 1.72 -21.64
CA PRO A 245 31.17 0.95 -21.04
C PRO A 245 30.10 0.61 -22.08
N ASN A 246 29.78 -0.68 -22.17
CA ASN A 246 28.78 -1.21 -23.08
C ASN A 246 27.44 -0.49 -22.82
N PRO A 247 26.84 0.17 -23.83
CA PRO A 247 25.61 0.92 -23.65
C PRO A 247 24.47 -0.03 -23.23
N PHE A 248 23.72 0.39 -22.21
CA PHE A 248 22.38 -0.14 -21.93
C PHE A 248 21.57 -0.17 -23.24
N PRO A 249 20.70 -1.17 -23.45
CA PRO A 249 19.93 -1.32 -24.68
C PRO A 249 19.20 -0.01 -25.01
N THR A 250 19.62 0.60 -26.12
CA THR A 250 19.42 2.01 -26.49
C THR A 250 18.01 2.38 -26.96
N ASN A 251 16.98 1.55 -26.71
CA ASN A 251 15.63 1.86 -27.17
C ASN A 251 14.47 1.56 -26.20
N GLU A 252 14.70 1.15 -24.95
CA GLU A 252 13.59 0.76 -24.07
C GLU A 252 12.52 1.85 -23.91
N CYS A 253 12.92 3.12 -23.91
CA CYS A 253 11.99 4.25 -23.77
C CYS A 253 10.95 4.31 -24.92
N SER A 254 11.31 3.94 -26.16
CA SER A 254 10.41 4.05 -27.32
C SER A 254 9.39 2.91 -27.40
N VAL A 255 9.71 1.76 -26.80
CA VAL A 255 8.80 0.61 -26.74
C VAL A 255 7.78 0.77 -25.61
N LEU A 256 8.19 1.42 -24.51
CA LEU A 256 7.37 1.56 -23.31
C LEU A 256 6.43 2.77 -23.34
N TYR A 257 6.81 3.85 -24.03
CA TYR A 257 6.09 5.13 -23.97
C TYR A 257 5.92 5.73 -25.37
N SER A 258 4.65 5.97 -25.74
CA SER A 258 4.28 6.59 -27.03
C SER A 258 3.84 8.05 -26.91
N GLY A 259 3.75 8.59 -25.69
CA GLY A 259 3.32 9.97 -25.46
C GLY A 259 4.36 10.81 -24.71
N CYS A 260 4.49 12.08 -25.09
CA CYS A 260 5.46 13.02 -24.49
C CYS A 260 5.38 13.09 -22.96
N LEU A 261 4.18 13.29 -22.39
CA LEU A 261 4.02 13.39 -20.92
C LEU A 261 4.49 12.13 -20.19
N GLN A 262 4.14 10.96 -20.74
CA GLN A 262 4.49 9.67 -20.15
C GLN A 262 5.99 9.36 -20.30
N CYS A 263 6.60 9.81 -21.39
CA CYS A 263 8.02 9.69 -21.62
C CYS A 263 8.81 10.54 -20.60
N ILE A 264 8.47 11.81 -20.44
CA ILE A 264 9.19 12.74 -19.56
C ILE A 264 8.91 12.52 -18.07
N SER A 265 7.87 11.77 -17.69
CA SER A 265 7.62 11.41 -16.28
C SER A 265 8.65 10.42 -15.72
N HIS A 266 9.37 9.70 -16.58
CA HIS A 266 10.39 8.72 -16.20
C HIS A 266 11.84 9.22 -16.36
N TYR A 267 12.04 10.54 -16.37
CA TYR A 267 13.35 11.18 -16.55
C TYR A 267 14.37 10.83 -15.43
N MET A 268 13.92 10.57 -14.20
CA MET A 268 14.83 10.20 -13.09
C MET A 268 15.22 8.72 -13.12
N ASP A 269 14.25 7.84 -13.32
CA ASP A 269 14.46 6.41 -13.11
C ASP A 269 15.07 5.70 -14.34
N ARG A 270 14.70 6.15 -15.54
CA ARG A 270 15.06 5.48 -16.80
C ARG A 270 15.81 6.37 -17.78
N LYS A 271 16.06 7.64 -17.43
CA LYS A 271 16.71 8.61 -18.31
C LYS A 271 16.01 8.65 -19.68
N CYS A 272 14.68 8.82 -19.68
CA CYS A 272 13.90 8.99 -20.90
C CYS A 272 13.61 10.48 -21.14
N GLY A 273 13.63 10.89 -22.41
CA GLY A 273 13.21 12.22 -22.87
C GLY A 273 12.51 12.15 -24.22
N TRP A 274 11.73 13.19 -24.53
CA TRP A 274 10.90 13.25 -25.72
C TRP A 274 11.55 14.10 -26.82
N CYS A 275 11.49 13.64 -28.06
CA CYS A 275 11.92 14.39 -29.23
C CYS A 275 10.72 14.84 -30.07
N ASP A 276 10.46 16.16 -30.12
CA ASP A 276 9.34 16.73 -30.88
C ASP A 276 9.50 16.54 -32.41
N GLU A 277 10.74 16.44 -32.91
CA GLU A 277 11.00 16.31 -34.34
C GLU A 277 10.68 14.91 -34.89
N SER A 278 10.83 13.88 -34.05
CA SER A 278 10.61 12.49 -34.44
C SER A 278 9.37 11.86 -33.82
N ASP A 279 8.61 12.63 -33.01
CA ASP A 279 7.46 12.17 -32.23
C ASP A 279 7.75 10.85 -31.49
N SER A 280 8.94 10.74 -30.88
CA SER A 280 9.39 9.51 -30.24
C SER A 280 10.08 9.75 -28.91
N CYS A 281 9.89 8.78 -28.01
CA CYS A 281 10.56 8.74 -26.71
C CYS A 281 11.93 8.07 -26.85
N LEU A 282 13.00 8.78 -26.50
CA LEU A 282 14.38 8.29 -26.62
C LEU A 282 15.05 8.27 -25.23
N SER A 283 16.03 7.40 -25.05
CA SER A 283 16.90 7.45 -23.87
C SER A 283 17.85 8.65 -23.99
N GLY A 284 18.00 9.43 -22.92
CA GLY A 284 18.83 10.63 -22.85
C GLY A 284 18.79 11.33 -21.50
N ASP A 285 19.48 12.45 -21.39
CA ASP A 285 19.54 13.29 -20.19
C ASP A 285 19.18 14.75 -20.51
N SER A 286 19.55 15.70 -19.66
CA SER A 286 19.28 17.12 -19.89
C SER A 286 20.03 17.71 -21.08
N ASP A 287 21.12 17.08 -21.54
CA ASP A 287 21.95 17.58 -22.64
C ASP A 287 21.42 17.09 -24.00
N GLY A 288 20.77 15.93 -24.04
CA GLY A 288 20.13 15.39 -25.24
C GLY A 288 19.89 13.88 -25.19
N PRO A 289 19.42 13.28 -26.30
CA PRO A 289 19.32 11.83 -26.43
C PRO A 289 20.72 11.19 -26.49
N PHE A 290 20.89 10.04 -25.83
CA PHE A 290 22.12 9.23 -25.92
C PHE A 290 22.32 8.63 -27.31
N SER A 291 21.23 8.44 -28.06
CA SER A 291 21.25 7.92 -29.43
C SER A 291 20.15 8.56 -30.28
N GLY A 292 20.47 8.83 -31.55
CA GLY A 292 19.56 9.45 -32.50
C GLY A 292 19.92 10.91 -32.79
N ARG A 293 19.19 11.53 -33.71
CA ARG A 293 19.30 12.96 -34.03
C ARG A 293 18.01 13.63 -33.55
N CYS A 294 18.05 14.18 -32.34
CA CYS A 294 17.10 15.19 -31.91
C CYS A 294 17.89 16.48 -31.70
N HIS A 295 17.48 17.56 -32.36
CA HIS A 295 18.07 18.87 -32.08
C HIS A 295 17.75 19.29 -30.63
N HIS A 296 18.72 19.91 -29.94
CA HIS A 296 18.60 20.28 -28.53
C HIS A 296 17.38 21.18 -28.24
N GLU A 297 16.92 21.96 -29.22
CA GLU A 297 15.71 22.79 -29.13
C GLU A 297 14.39 21.98 -29.11
N ASN A 298 14.40 20.80 -29.72
CA ASN A 298 13.26 19.87 -29.83
C ASN A 298 13.30 18.75 -28.77
N TRP A 299 14.30 18.78 -27.88
CA TRP A 299 14.48 17.80 -26.81
C TRP A 299 13.81 18.25 -25.52
N LYS A 300 12.94 17.41 -24.95
CA LYS A 300 12.24 17.66 -23.68
C LYS A 300 12.64 16.63 -22.65
N PHE A 301 13.18 17.08 -21.52
CA PHE A 301 13.64 16.25 -20.43
C PHE A 301 13.29 16.87 -19.08
N GLY A 302 12.56 16.12 -18.25
CA GLY A 302 12.17 16.53 -16.90
C GLY A 302 10.83 17.26 -16.79
N PRO A 303 10.43 17.62 -15.55
CA PRO A 303 9.07 18.08 -15.24
C PRO A 303 8.84 19.54 -15.63
N ALA A 304 9.90 20.31 -15.84
CA ALA A 304 9.84 21.72 -16.23
C ALA A 304 9.65 21.92 -17.74
N THR A 305 9.81 20.86 -18.55
CA THR A 305 9.61 20.95 -19.99
C THR A 305 8.15 20.65 -20.34
N HIS A 306 7.46 21.64 -20.90
CA HIS A 306 6.09 21.47 -21.36
C HIS A 306 6.06 20.75 -22.71
N CYS A 307 5.32 19.64 -22.77
CA CYS A 307 4.91 19.04 -24.04
C CYS A 307 3.86 19.94 -24.68
N THR A 308 4.22 20.67 -25.73
CA THR A 308 3.25 21.42 -26.52
C THR A 308 2.42 20.41 -27.31
N LEU A 309 1.12 20.33 -27.05
CA LEU A 309 0.22 19.55 -27.89
C LEU A 309 0.33 20.10 -29.31
N SER A 310 0.89 19.29 -30.22
CA SER A 310 0.95 19.62 -31.65
C SER A 310 -0.46 19.96 -32.11
N PRO A 311 -0.68 21.11 -32.79
CA PRO A 311 -2.01 21.52 -33.21
C PRO A 311 -2.61 20.39 -34.05
N THR A 312 -3.73 19.84 -33.58
CA THR A 312 -4.47 18.80 -34.30
C THR A 312 -4.64 19.26 -35.75
N PRO A 313 -4.16 18.51 -36.76
CA PRO A 313 -4.24 18.95 -38.14
C PRO A 313 -5.70 19.28 -38.45
N THR A 314 -5.97 20.55 -38.75
CA THR A 314 -7.28 21.02 -39.18
C THR A 314 -7.75 20.09 -40.29
N PRO A 315 -8.88 19.37 -40.12
CA PRO A 315 -9.31 18.38 -41.11
C PRO A 315 -9.42 19.07 -42.47
N THR A 316 -8.59 18.63 -43.42
CA THR A 316 -8.70 19.03 -44.82
C THR A 316 -10.14 18.77 -45.26
N PRO A 317 -10.87 19.77 -45.81
CA PRO A 317 -12.25 19.58 -46.22
C PRO A 317 -12.31 18.44 -47.22
N THR A 318 -12.88 17.32 -46.78
CA THR A 318 -13.16 16.17 -47.63
C THR A 318 -14.22 16.62 -48.64
N PRO A 319 -14.05 16.37 -49.96
CA PRO A 319 -15.05 16.73 -50.95
C PRO A 319 -16.39 16.06 -50.60
N THR A 320 -17.37 16.91 -50.32
CA THR A 320 -18.74 16.55 -49.98
C THR A 320 -19.36 15.76 -51.13
N HIS A 321 -19.42 14.43 -51.02
CA HIS A 321 -20.37 13.64 -51.78
C HIS A 321 -21.76 13.83 -51.17
N THR A 322 -22.67 14.38 -51.98
CA THR A 322 -24.09 14.57 -51.69
C THR A 322 -24.71 13.29 -51.11
N PRO A 323 -25.18 13.29 -49.85
CA PRO A 323 -25.84 12.12 -49.28
C PRO A 323 -27.27 11.99 -49.82
N THR A 324 -27.52 10.85 -50.45
CA THR A 324 -28.87 10.32 -50.70
C THR A 324 -29.56 10.08 -49.35
N GLN A 325 -30.77 10.62 -49.18
CA GLN A 325 -31.55 10.53 -47.94
C GLN A 325 -31.85 9.06 -47.58
N ALA A 326 -31.43 8.65 -46.38
CA ALA A 326 -31.89 7.43 -45.71
C ALA A 326 -33.04 7.77 -44.74
N PRO A 327 -34.02 6.88 -44.54
CA PRO A 327 -35.25 7.19 -43.83
C PRO A 327 -35.02 7.45 -42.33
N THR A 328 -35.66 8.51 -41.87
CA THR A 328 -35.78 8.97 -40.47
C THR A 328 -36.25 7.84 -39.54
N SER A 329 -35.39 7.45 -38.59
CA SER A 329 -35.81 6.66 -37.44
C SER A 329 -36.28 7.58 -36.30
N THR A 330 -37.48 7.29 -35.80
CA THR A 330 -38.18 7.97 -34.72
C THR A 330 -37.34 8.01 -33.43
N PRO A 331 -37.24 9.16 -32.73
CA PRO A 331 -36.50 9.26 -31.49
C PRO A 331 -37.17 8.46 -30.37
N THR A 332 -36.42 7.52 -29.79
CA THR A 332 -36.81 6.82 -28.55
C THR A 332 -36.36 7.67 -27.36
N ILE A 333 -37.32 8.08 -26.54
CA ILE A 333 -37.14 8.94 -25.38
C ILE A 333 -36.41 8.15 -24.29
N THR A 334 -35.16 8.51 -23.98
CA THR A 334 -34.39 7.90 -22.89
C THR A 334 -34.81 8.52 -21.55
N PRO A 335 -35.28 7.74 -20.56
CA PRO A 335 -35.78 8.27 -19.30
C PRO A 335 -34.64 8.77 -18.39
N THR A 336 -34.84 9.97 -17.86
CA THR A 336 -33.98 10.66 -16.88
C THR A 336 -33.85 9.88 -15.56
N PRO A 337 -32.64 9.61 -15.05
CA PRO A 337 -32.48 8.92 -13.76
C PRO A 337 -32.86 9.85 -12.60
N SER A 338 -33.94 9.48 -11.90
CA SER A 338 -34.37 10.12 -10.64
C SER A 338 -33.41 9.77 -9.50
N SER A 339 -32.73 10.79 -8.97
CA SER A 339 -32.02 10.72 -7.69
C SER A 339 -32.98 10.28 -6.58
N LYS A 340 -32.79 9.07 -6.06
CA LYS A 340 -33.59 8.55 -4.94
C LYS A 340 -33.22 9.31 -3.66
N LYS A 341 -33.98 10.35 -3.35
CA LYS A 341 -34.03 10.90 -1.98
C LYS A 341 -34.41 9.76 -1.05
N LEU A 342 -33.61 9.50 -0.02
CA LEU A 342 -33.95 8.57 1.05
C LEU A 342 -35.30 9.00 1.60
N GLY A 343 -36.32 8.14 1.42
CA GLY A 343 -37.68 8.46 1.82
C GLY A 343 -37.71 8.82 3.30
N ALA A 344 -38.50 9.82 3.66
CA ALA A 344 -38.64 10.30 5.04
C ALA A 344 -38.89 9.16 6.07
N GLY A 345 -39.44 8.02 5.63
CA GLY A 345 -39.58 6.81 6.44
C GLY A 345 -38.27 6.18 6.93
N ALA A 346 -37.17 6.26 6.18
CA ALA A 346 -35.87 5.74 6.61
C ALA A 346 -35.27 6.58 7.75
N ILE A 347 -35.45 7.91 7.68
CA ILE A 347 -35.00 8.85 8.70
C ILE A 347 -35.84 8.71 9.97
N ALA A 348 -37.16 8.50 9.83
CA ALA A 348 -38.06 8.25 10.97
C ALA A 348 -37.79 6.88 11.65
N GLY A 349 -37.37 5.86 10.90
CA GLY A 349 -37.07 4.55 11.46
C GLY A 349 -35.84 4.56 12.38
N ILE A 350 -34.79 5.30 12.01
CA ILE A 350 -33.54 5.36 12.79
C ILE A 350 -33.75 6.09 14.13
N THR A 351 -34.57 7.15 14.16
CA THR A 351 -34.84 7.91 15.38
C THR A 351 -35.65 7.11 16.40
N ILE A 352 -36.70 6.41 15.96
CA ILE A 352 -37.53 5.58 16.85
C ILE A 352 -36.74 4.35 17.34
N GLY A 353 -35.90 3.76 16.47
CA GLY A 353 -35.01 2.66 16.83
C GLY A 353 -34.00 3.03 17.91
N SER A 354 -33.38 4.20 17.80
CA SER A 354 -32.40 4.69 18.77
C SER A 354 -33.02 4.92 20.16
N ILE A 355 -34.19 5.55 20.23
CA ILE A 355 -34.90 5.80 21.51
C ILE A 355 -35.28 4.47 22.18
N SER A 356 -35.76 3.50 21.39
CA SER A 356 -36.14 2.17 21.88
C SER A 356 -34.94 1.38 22.40
N PHE A 357 -33.81 1.43 21.70
CA PHE A 357 -32.58 0.75 22.09
C PHE A 357 -32.03 1.31 23.41
N VAL A 358 -31.99 2.64 23.56
CA VAL A 358 -31.54 3.28 24.81
C VAL A 358 -32.44 2.89 25.99
N ALA A 359 -33.77 2.86 25.80
CA ALA A 359 -34.69 2.44 26.85
C ALA A 359 -34.45 0.99 27.29
N ILE A 360 -34.21 0.07 26.35
CA ILE A 360 -33.90 -1.34 26.64
C ILE A 360 -32.58 -1.47 27.41
N VAL A 361 -31.53 -0.76 26.99
CA VAL A 361 -30.23 -0.77 27.68
C VAL A 361 -30.36 -0.29 29.13
N VAL A 362 -31.12 0.79 29.38
CA VAL A 362 -31.38 1.28 30.74
C VAL A 362 -32.12 0.24 31.57
N ILE A 363 -33.12 -0.44 31.01
CA ILE A 363 -33.86 -1.52 31.71
C ILE A 363 -32.92 -2.68 32.06
N ILE A 364 -32.05 -3.11 31.13
CA ILE A 364 -31.08 -4.18 31.36
C ILE A 364 -30.11 -3.79 32.47
N ILE A 365 -29.57 -2.57 32.45
CA ILE A 365 -28.66 -2.07 33.50
C ILE A 365 -29.36 -2.08 34.87
N VAL A 366 -30.58 -1.56 34.96
CA VAL A 366 -31.38 -1.58 36.20
C VAL A 366 -31.62 -3.01 36.67
N PHE A 367 -31.94 -3.93 35.76
CA PHE A 367 -32.17 -5.34 36.07
C PHE A 367 -30.89 -6.02 36.59
N VAL A 368 -29.73 -5.81 35.96
CA VAL A 368 -28.44 -6.36 36.37
C VAL A 368 -28.01 -5.82 37.73
N VAL A 369 -28.16 -4.51 37.97
CA VAL A 369 -27.84 -3.89 39.27
C VAL A 369 -28.77 -4.42 40.37
N LYS A 370 -30.07 -4.56 40.08
CA LYS A 370 -31.04 -5.12 41.04
C LYS A 370 -30.78 -6.60 41.32
N ARG A 371 -30.36 -7.38 40.31
CA ARG A 371 -29.99 -8.79 40.46
C ARG A 371 -28.71 -8.95 41.29
N ARG A 372 -27.71 -8.09 41.08
CA ARG A 372 -26.47 -8.09 41.89
C ARG A 372 -26.72 -7.78 43.37
N LYS A 373 -27.63 -6.85 43.69
CA LYS A 373 -27.98 -6.54 45.09
C LYS A 373 -28.66 -7.70 45.83
N ARG A 374 -29.31 -8.63 45.11
CA ARG A 374 -29.93 -9.82 45.72
C ARG A 374 -28.94 -10.96 45.97
N ALA A 375 -27.78 -10.97 45.31
CA ALA A 375 -26.77 -12.03 45.47
C ALA A 375 -25.85 -11.82 46.69
N SER A 376 -25.81 -10.63 47.28
CA SER A 376 -24.94 -10.30 48.43
C SER A 376 -25.63 -10.41 49.80
N TYR A 377 -26.78 -11.06 49.90
CA TYR A 377 -27.45 -11.32 51.19
C TYR A 377 -27.60 -12.85 51.41
N LYS A 378 -26.47 -13.53 51.59
CA LYS A 378 -26.46 -14.84 52.28
C LYS A 378 -25.94 -14.60 53.70
N PRO A 379 -26.75 -14.81 54.74
CA PRO A 379 -26.27 -14.75 56.11
C PRO A 379 -25.35 -15.94 56.37
N ILE A 380 -24.14 -15.65 56.85
CA ILE A 380 -23.21 -16.63 57.40
C ILE A 380 -23.85 -17.19 58.67
N MET A 381 -24.35 -18.42 58.60
CA MET A 381 -24.76 -19.22 59.75
C MET A 381 -23.78 -20.39 59.89
N GLN A 382 -23.14 -20.44 61.05
CA GLN A 382 -22.18 -21.43 61.51
C GLN A 382 -22.72 -22.87 61.53
N ARG A 383 -21.82 -23.83 61.26
CA ARG A 383 -21.83 -25.21 61.78
C ARG A 383 -20.42 -25.77 61.54
N ALA A 384 -19.49 -25.83 62.49
CA ALA A 384 -19.41 -26.66 63.71
C ALA A 384 -19.46 -28.17 63.42
N THR A 385 -18.41 -28.87 63.89
CA THR A 385 -18.32 -30.31 64.29
C THR A 385 -18.39 -31.37 63.18
N ASP A 386 -17.56 -32.43 63.05
CA ASP A 386 -16.49 -33.09 63.84
C ASP A 386 -15.71 -34.09 62.95
N GLY A 387 -14.47 -34.44 63.38
CA GLY A 387 -13.78 -35.76 63.22
C GLY A 387 -13.40 -36.27 61.82
N GLU A 388 -12.42 -37.13 61.58
CA GLU A 388 -11.39 -37.84 62.34
C GLU A 388 -10.57 -38.66 61.30
N GLU A 389 -9.27 -38.86 61.55
CA GLU A 389 -8.31 -39.86 61.00
C GLU A 389 -8.14 -40.15 59.49
N SER A 390 -6.90 -39.96 59.01
CA SER A 390 -6.00 -40.99 58.43
C SER A 390 -4.82 -40.29 57.73
N LEU A 391 -3.67 -40.11 58.39
CA LEU A 391 -2.49 -40.99 58.41
C LEU A 391 -1.73 -41.14 57.07
N VAL A 392 -0.48 -40.63 57.14
CA VAL A 392 0.81 -40.99 56.50
C VAL A 392 1.12 -40.74 55.02
N ASP A 393 2.36 -40.23 54.86
CA ASP A 393 3.28 -40.18 53.71
C ASP A 393 2.90 -39.24 52.55
N GLU A 394 3.77 -38.32 52.07
CA GLU A 394 5.14 -38.57 51.63
C GLU A 394 5.97 -37.24 51.53
N TYR A 395 7.14 -37.23 52.19
CA TYR A 395 8.46 -36.68 51.75
C TYR A 395 8.51 -35.36 50.93
N LEU A 396 8.94 -34.20 51.44
CA LEU A 396 10.32 -33.72 51.69
C LEU A 396 11.39 -34.10 50.64
N ILE A 397 11.79 -33.18 49.73
CA ILE A 397 13.18 -32.80 49.38
C ILE A 397 13.10 -31.40 48.74
N TYR A 398 13.42 -30.30 49.44
CA TYR A 398 14.72 -29.65 49.70
C TYR A 398 15.39 -28.92 48.51
N GLU A 399 15.69 -27.64 48.78
CA GLU A 399 16.50 -26.69 48.03
C GLU A 399 17.99 -27.09 47.96
N ASP A 400 18.79 -26.18 47.37
CA ASP A 400 20.24 -26.16 47.17
C ASP A 400 20.75 -26.93 45.94
N SER A 401 21.54 -26.34 45.04
CA SER A 401 22.75 -25.60 45.37
C SER A 401 23.31 -24.82 44.18
N LEU A 402 23.86 -23.66 44.50
CA LEU A 402 24.83 -22.90 43.71
C LEU A 402 26.17 -23.65 43.58
N THR A 403 26.99 -23.14 42.65
CA THR A 403 28.47 -23.04 42.65
C THR A 403 29.38 -24.08 41.96
N THR A 404 30.26 -23.52 41.12
CA THR A 404 31.71 -23.78 40.90
C THR A 404 32.23 -24.67 39.76
N GLY A 405 33.31 -24.16 39.13
CA GLY A 405 34.41 -24.89 38.46
C GLY A 405 34.41 -24.77 36.94
N SER A 406 35.22 -23.92 36.29
CA SER A 406 36.67 -24.02 36.01
C SER A 406 37.09 -25.32 35.31
N GLY A 407 37.67 -25.22 34.12
CA GLY A 407 38.34 -26.34 33.45
C GLY A 407 38.82 -25.97 32.06
N SER A 408 40.10 -25.62 31.95
CA SER A 408 40.82 -25.50 30.68
C SER A 408 41.19 -26.91 30.19
N GLU A 409 41.15 -27.17 28.89
CA GLU A 409 42.09 -28.13 28.30
C GLU A 409 42.26 -27.90 26.78
N THR A 410 43.51 -27.67 26.43
CA THR A 410 44.13 -27.74 25.11
C THR A 410 44.13 -29.18 24.59
N SER A 411 43.93 -29.39 23.28
CA SER A 411 44.52 -30.53 22.58
C SER A 411 44.89 -30.14 21.15
N GLU A 412 46.19 -30.22 20.88
CA GLU A 412 46.79 -30.42 19.57
C GLU A 412 46.47 -31.82 19.01
N ILE A 413 46.97 -32.07 17.79
CA ILE A 413 47.11 -33.33 17.03
C ILE A 413 45.86 -33.62 16.16
N ASN A 414 45.90 -33.68 14.82
CA ASN A 414 46.96 -33.95 13.84
C ASN A 414 46.64 -33.26 12.50
#